data_AF-A0A7J8LXE0-F1
#
_entry.id   AF-A0A7J8LXE0-F1
#
_cell.length_a   1.000
_cell.length_b   1.000
_cell.length_c   1.000
_cell.angle_alpha   90.00
_cell.angle_beta   90.00
_cell.angle_gamma   90.00
#
_symmetry.space_group_name_H-M   'P 1'
#
loop_
_entity.id
_entity.type
_entity.pdbx_description
1 polymer ?
#
loop_
_entity_poly.entity_id
_entity_poly.type
_entity_poly.pdbx_seq_one_letter_code
_entity_poly.pdbx_strand_id
1 'polypeptide(L)'
;MRQAKTAFPGLGSPITLVDVTYDGKWVLGTTDTYLILICTLFTDKDGKTKTRFTGRMGNRIPAPRLLKLTPLDSHLAGNDNKFHGGHFSWMTENGKQERHVVATVGKFSVVWDFQQVKNASHGCYRNQQGLKSCYCYKIVLKDESIVESRFMHDKYAGSDLPEAPLIVATPLKVSSISLSGSGR
;
A
#
# COMPACT_ATOMS: atom_id res chain seq x y z
N MET A 1 -18.82 -11.91 -23.20
CA MET A 1 -18.18 -11.61 -21.90
C MET A 1 -16.67 -11.78 -22.04
N ARG A 2 -15.83 -10.76 -21.79
CA ARG A 2 -14.37 -10.91 -21.80
C ARG A 2 -13.93 -11.40 -20.42
N GLN A 3 -13.44 -12.63 -20.32
CA GLN A 3 -12.87 -13.16 -19.08
C GLN A 3 -11.51 -12.51 -18.77
N ALA A 4 -11.24 -12.24 -17.49
CA ALA A 4 -9.90 -11.95 -17.03
C ALA A 4 -9.03 -13.21 -17.22
N LYS A 5 -7.96 -13.10 -18.04
CA LYS A 5 -7.07 -14.23 -18.36
C LYS A 5 -5.75 -14.20 -17.61
N THR A 6 -5.46 -13.12 -16.89
CA THR A 6 -4.24 -12.98 -16.09
C THR A 6 -4.57 -13.32 -14.65
N ALA A 7 -4.11 -14.48 -14.20
CA ALA A 7 -4.16 -14.87 -12.79
C ALA A 7 -2.81 -14.54 -12.13
N PHE A 8 -2.85 -13.82 -11.03
CA PHE A 8 -1.70 -13.75 -10.15
C PHE A 8 -1.61 -15.05 -9.36
N PRO A 9 -0.40 -15.60 -9.14
CA PRO A 9 -0.26 -16.74 -8.25
C PRO A 9 -0.82 -16.36 -6.88
N GLY A 10 -1.85 -17.08 -6.46
CA GLY A 10 -2.47 -16.89 -5.16
C GLY A 10 -1.49 -17.28 -4.06
N LEU A 11 -1.26 -16.39 -3.10
CA LEU A 11 -0.42 -16.66 -1.94
C LEU A 11 -1.18 -17.33 -0.78
N GLY A 12 -2.41 -17.79 -1.04
CA GLY A 12 -3.24 -18.54 -0.10
C GLY A 12 -4.18 -17.70 0.77
N SER A 13 -3.88 -16.43 1.02
CA SER A 13 -4.75 -15.57 1.83
C SER A 13 -5.85 -14.89 1.01
N PRO A 14 -7.09 -14.78 1.55
CA PRO A 14 -8.15 -13.99 0.93
C PRO A 14 -7.77 -12.51 0.78
N ILE A 15 -8.15 -11.91 -0.34
CA ILE A 15 -8.03 -10.47 -0.54
C ILE A 15 -9.34 -9.82 -0.06
N THR A 16 -9.25 -8.99 0.98
CA THR A 16 -10.39 -8.31 1.60
C THR A 16 -10.66 -6.94 0.98
N LEU A 17 -9.62 -6.28 0.47
CA LEU A 17 -9.71 -4.98 -0.17
C LEU A 17 -8.68 -4.85 -1.29
N VAL A 18 -9.03 -4.09 -2.34
CA VAL A 18 -8.14 -3.77 -3.46
C VAL A 18 -8.11 -2.27 -3.68
N ASP A 19 -6.92 -1.72 -3.87
CA ASP A 19 -6.72 -0.33 -4.29
C ASP A 19 -5.72 -0.27 -5.47
N VAL A 20 -5.80 0.77 -6.28
CA VAL A 20 -5.02 0.90 -7.52
C VAL A 20 -4.47 2.33 -7.62
N THR A 21 -3.22 2.47 -8.05
CA THR A 21 -2.66 3.81 -8.32
C THR A 21 -3.41 4.48 -9.48
N TYR A 22 -3.45 5.81 -9.48
CA TYR A 22 -4.09 6.64 -10.49
C TYR A 22 -3.62 6.29 -11.92
N ASP A 23 -2.32 6.02 -12.09
CA ASP A 23 -1.73 5.63 -13.37
C ASP A 23 -1.93 4.13 -13.72
N GLY A 24 -2.57 3.37 -12.85
CA GLY A 24 -2.84 1.95 -13.01
C GLY A 24 -1.60 1.05 -13.01
N LYS A 25 -0.41 1.57 -12.66
CA LYS A 25 0.85 0.80 -12.70
C LYS A 25 1.01 -0.16 -11.52
N TRP A 26 0.28 0.08 -10.44
CA TRP A 26 0.34 -0.73 -9.23
C TRP A 26 -1.04 -1.05 -8.69
N VAL A 27 -1.18 -2.28 -8.22
CA VAL A 27 -2.37 -2.77 -7.51
C VAL A 27 -1.94 -3.20 -6.12
N LEU A 28 -2.67 -2.76 -5.11
CA LEU A 28 -2.54 -3.16 -3.73
C LEU A 28 -3.68 -4.11 -3.37
N GLY A 29 -3.37 -5.27 -2.83
CA GLY A 29 -4.34 -6.16 -2.22
C GLY A 29 -4.13 -6.23 -0.72
N THR A 30 -5.17 -6.03 0.06
CA THR A 30 -5.16 -6.24 1.51
C THR A 30 -5.58 -7.65 1.83
N THR A 31 -4.83 -8.31 2.71
CA THR A 31 -5.16 -9.62 3.30
C THR A 31 -5.03 -9.50 4.81
N ASP A 32 -5.53 -10.46 5.59
CA ASP A 32 -5.45 -10.40 7.05
C ASP A 32 -4.03 -10.24 7.62
N THR A 33 -2.99 -10.75 6.94
CA THR A 33 -1.63 -10.84 7.52
C THR A 33 -0.56 -10.05 6.77
N TYR A 34 -0.89 -9.53 5.59
CA TYR A 34 0.02 -8.73 4.77
C TYR A 34 -0.74 -7.94 3.71
N LEU A 35 -0.09 -6.91 3.17
CA LEU A 35 -0.51 -6.33 1.89
C LEU A 35 0.33 -6.93 0.77
N ILE A 36 -0.29 -7.16 -0.39
CA ILE A 36 0.39 -7.58 -1.61
C ILE A 36 0.40 -6.43 -2.60
N LEU A 37 1.59 -6.02 -3.02
CA LEU A 37 1.81 -4.99 -4.00
C LEU A 37 2.23 -5.62 -5.33
N ILE A 38 1.46 -5.35 -6.38
CA ILE A 38 1.59 -5.97 -7.69
C ILE A 38 1.90 -4.89 -8.73
N CYS A 39 3.04 -5.03 -9.41
CA CYS A 39 3.36 -4.20 -10.58
C CYS A 39 2.57 -4.72 -11.79
N THR A 40 1.79 -3.85 -12.43
CA THR A 40 0.99 -4.16 -13.63
C THR A 40 1.69 -3.83 -14.94
N LEU A 41 2.86 -3.20 -14.88
CA LEU A 41 3.61 -2.82 -16.06
C LEU A 41 4.19 -4.02 -16.78
N PHE A 42 4.22 -3.90 -18.11
CA PHE A 42 4.93 -4.83 -18.95
C PHE A 42 5.35 -4.27 -20.29
N THR A 43 6.39 -4.90 -20.85
CA THR A 43 6.84 -4.65 -22.21
C THR A 43 6.19 -5.66 -23.15
N ASP A 44 5.44 -5.16 -24.12
CA ASP A 44 4.85 -5.96 -25.19
C ASP A 44 5.94 -6.45 -26.18
N LYS A 45 5.56 -7.32 -27.11
CA LYS A 45 6.42 -7.79 -28.21
C LYS A 45 6.95 -6.62 -29.06
N ASP A 46 6.17 -5.55 -29.17
CA ASP A 46 6.53 -4.33 -29.92
C ASP A 46 7.46 -3.38 -29.12
N GLY A 47 7.97 -3.79 -27.95
CA GLY A 47 8.81 -2.96 -27.09
C GLY A 47 8.09 -1.85 -26.33
N LYS A 48 6.76 -1.72 -26.49
CA LYS A 48 5.95 -0.71 -25.82
C LYS A 48 5.60 -1.12 -24.40
N THR A 49 5.81 -0.21 -23.44
CA THR A 49 5.36 -0.39 -22.05
C THR A 49 3.86 -0.15 -21.94
N LYS A 50 3.12 -1.14 -21.45
CA LYS A 50 1.67 -1.09 -21.22
C LYS A 50 1.34 -1.51 -19.79
N THR A 51 0.14 -1.16 -19.34
CA THR A 51 -0.43 -1.69 -18.09
C THR A 51 -1.24 -2.94 -18.40
N ARG A 52 -1.39 -3.85 -17.43
CA ARG A 52 -2.28 -5.03 -17.58
C ARG A 52 -3.76 -4.67 -17.77
N PHE A 53 -4.15 -3.44 -17.48
CA PHE A 53 -5.49 -2.94 -17.77
C PHE A 53 -5.69 -2.66 -19.26
N THR A 54 -4.61 -2.31 -19.98
CA THR A 54 -4.66 -1.90 -21.40
C THR A 54 -4.11 -2.97 -22.35
N GLY A 55 -3.40 -3.97 -21.84
CA GLY A 55 -2.84 -5.04 -22.66
C GLY A 55 -2.70 -6.37 -21.92
N ARG A 56 -2.47 -7.45 -22.69
CA ARG A 56 -2.33 -8.80 -22.16
C ARG A 56 -0.86 -9.15 -22.03
N MET A 57 -0.43 -9.39 -20.81
CA MET A 57 0.81 -10.10 -20.54
C MET A 57 0.44 -11.55 -20.20
N GLY A 58 1.04 -12.51 -20.90
CA GLY A 58 0.97 -13.92 -20.52
C GLY A 58 1.71 -14.20 -19.22
N ASN A 59 2.52 -15.24 -19.16
CA ASN A 59 3.11 -15.73 -17.91
C ASN A 59 4.25 -14.87 -17.32
N ARG A 60 4.59 -13.73 -17.92
CA ARG A 60 5.72 -12.88 -17.50
C ARG A 60 5.33 -11.93 -16.37
N ILE A 61 4.83 -12.45 -15.25
CA ILE A 61 4.36 -11.61 -14.15
C ILE A 61 5.54 -11.19 -13.25
N PRO A 62 5.84 -9.89 -13.05
CA PRO A 62 6.83 -9.49 -12.07
C PRO A 62 6.42 -10.00 -10.69
N ALA A 63 7.40 -10.52 -9.94
CA ALA A 63 7.15 -11.01 -8.59
C ALA A 63 6.53 -9.90 -7.73
N PRO A 64 5.42 -10.17 -7.03
CA PRO A 64 4.80 -9.18 -6.17
C PRO A 64 5.68 -8.92 -4.94
N ARG A 65 5.44 -7.79 -4.29
CA ARG A 65 6.11 -7.40 -3.05
C ARG A 65 5.10 -7.47 -1.91
N LEU A 66 5.53 -7.97 -0.76
CA LEU A 66 4.71 -8.06 0.43
C LEU A 66 5.04 -6.89 1.36
N LEU A 67 4.02 -6.28 1.94
CA LEU A 67 4.17 -5.32 3.02
C LEU A 67 3.69 -6.00 4.30
N LYS A 68 4.57 -6.10 5.29
CA LYS A 68 4.35 -6.88 6.50
C LYS A 68 4.78 -6.11 7.73
N LEU A 69 4.13 -6.37 8.85
CA LEU A 69 4.62 -5.98 10.16
C LEU A 69 5.74 -6.93 10.60
N THR A 70 6.66 -6.43 11.42
CA THR A 70 7.56 -7.30 12.18
C THR A 70 6.74 -8.17 13.14
N PRO A 71 7.23 -9.37 13.53
CA PRO A 71 6.52 -10.22 14.48
C PRO A 71 6.21 -9.50 15.81
N LEU A 72 7.13 -8.64 16.26
CA LEU A 72 6.95 -7.83 17.45
C LEU A 72 5.79 -6.84 17.29
N ASP A 73 5.78 -6.06 16.21
CA ASP A 73 4.72 -5.07 15.98
C ASP A 73 3.36 -5.73 15.72
N SER A 74 3.34 -6.87 15.03
CA SER A 74 2.11 -7.65 14.83
C SER A 74 1.51 -8.13 16.15
N HIS A 75 2.35 -8.47 17.13
CA HIS A 75 1.89 -8.81 18.48
C HIS A 75 1.41 -7.57 19.25
N LEU A 76 2.15 -6.46 19.16
CA LEU A 76 1.79 -5.20 19.85
C LEU A 76 0.53 -4.52 19.30
N ALA A 77 0.12 -4.85 18.07
CA ALA A 77 -1.10 -4.33 17.45
C ALA A 77 -2.39 -4.79 18.18
N GLY A 78 -2.31 -5.84 19.00
CA GLY A 78 -3.40 -6.34 19.85
C GLY A 78 -4.11 -7.57 19.29
N ASN A 79 -5.25 -7.92 19.89
CA ASN A 79 -5.98 -9.16 19.58
C ASN A 79 -6.62 -9.18 18.18
N ASP A 80 -6.93 -8.02 17.62
CA ASP A 80 -7.43 -7.90 16.24
C ASP A 80 -6.31 -7.39 15.32
N ASN A 81 -5.29 -8.22 15.13
CA ASN A 81 -4.09 -7.91 14.37
C ASN A 81 -4.26 -8.13 12.86
N LYS A 82 -5.50 -8.07 12.36
CA LYS A 82 -5.78 -8.22 10.94
C LYS A 82 -5.63 -6.89 10.21
N PHE A 83 -4.90 -6.94 9.11
CA PHE A 83 -4.84 -5.82 8.17
C PHE A 83 -6.19 -5.57 7.52
N HIS A 84 -6.60 -4.31 7.51
CA HIS A 84 -7.75 -3.81 6.76
C HIS A 84 -7.48 -2.38 6.27
N GLY A 85 -8.31 -1.88 5.34
CA GLY A 85 -8.21 -0.50 4.84
C GLY A 85 -6.88 -0.15 4.17
N GLY A 86 -6.36 -1.05 3.32
CA GLY A 86 -5.12 -0.77 2.58
C GLY A 86 -5.34 0.21 1.43
N HIS A 87 -4.79 1.42 1.55
CA HIS A 87 -4.99 2.49 0.57
C HIS A 87 -3.68 3.15 0.15
N PHE A 88 -3.64 3.62 -1.10
CA PHE A 88 -2.63 4.57 -1.54
C PHE A 88 -2.96 5.99 -1.03
N SER A 89 -1.92 6.80 -0.84
CA SER A 89 -2.12 8.24 -0.64
C SER A 89 -2.78 8.85 -1.87
N TRP A 90 -3.79 9.69 -1.64
CA TRP A 90 -4.50 10.32 -2.75
C TRP A 90 -3.57 11.17 -3.62
N MET A 91 -3.81 11.16 -4.92
CA MET A 91 -3.18 12.05 -5.89
C MET A 91 -4.22 12.65 -6.84
N THR A 92 -4.05 13.93 -7.13
CA THR A 92 -4.80 14.65 -8.16
C THR A 92 -4.11 14.57 -9.53
N GLU A 93 -4.86 14.82 -10.61
CA GLU A 93 -4.44 14.68 -12.02
C GLU A 93 -3.23 15.55 -12.44
N ASN A 94 -2.64 16.32 -11.54
CA ASN A 94 -1.49 17.22 -11.76
C ASN A 94 -0.16 16.47 -11.95
N GLY A 95 -0.19 15.21 -12.37
CA GLY A 95 0.99 14.41 -12.68
C GLY A 95 1.82 13.94 -11.47
N LYS A 96 1.31 14.12 -10.24
CA LYS A 96 1.99 13.67 -9.03
C LYS A 96 1.71 12.17 -8.80
N GLN A 97 2.71 11.41 -8.36
CA GLN A 97 2.59 9.98 -8.03
C GLN A 97 2.41 9.75 -6.55
N GLU A 98 1.59 8.78 -6.17
CA GLU A 98 1.33 8.41 -4.78
C GLU A 98 2.64 8.23 -4.02
N ARG A 99 2.69 8.76 -2.80
CA ARG A 99 3.90 8.79 -1.97
C ARG A 99 3.87 7.74 -0.89
N HIS A 100 2.68 7.39 -0.42
CA HIS A 100 2.51 6.51 0.72
C HIS A 100 1.49 5.41 0.45
N VAL A 101 1.65 4.31 1.17
CA VAL A 101 0.65 3.28 1.34
C VAL A 101 0.32 3.23 2.82
N VAL A 102 -0.97 3.25 3.17
CA VAL A 102 -1.44 3.08 4.55
C VAL A 102 -2.29 1.83 4.66
N ALA A 103 -2.21 1.14 5.80
CA ALA A 103 -3.20 0.16 6.21
C ALA A 103 -3.38 0.18 7.73
N THR A 104 -4.51 -0.32 8.18
CA THR A 104 -4.85 -0.38 9.60
C THR A 104 -4.67 -1.79 10.13
N VAL A 105 -4.13 -1.91 11.34
CA VAL A 105 -4.00 -3.17 12.09
C VAL A 105 -4.29 -2.88 13.55
N GLY A 106 -5.45 -3.32 14.05
CA GLY A 106 -5.89 -3.01 15.42
C GLY A 106 -5.81 -1.52 15.72
N LYS A 107 -4.93 -1.13 16.65
CA LYS A 107 -4.70 0.26 17.06
C LYS A 107 -3.60 1.00 16.29
N PHE A 108 -3.05 0.41 15.23
CA PHE A 108 -1.96 0.96 14.43
C PHE A 108 -2.46 1.39 13.05
N SER A 109 -2.08 2.60 12.62
CA SER A 109 -1.97 2.90 11.19
C SER A 109 -0.53 2.70 10.75
N VAL A 110 -0.34 1.78 9.83
CA VAL A 110 0.97 1.40 9.30
C VAL A 110 1.17 2.11 7.98
N VAL A 111 2.17 2.97 7.89
CA VAL A 111 2.44 3.79 6.72
C VAL A 111 3.78 3.42 6.11
N TRP A 112 3.77 2.99 4.85
CA TRP A 112 4.97 2.77 4.04
C TRP A 112 5.22 3.93 3.09
N ASP A 113 6.48 4.27 2.91
CA ASP A 113 6.93 5.11 1.80
C ASP A 113 6.89 4.28 0.50
N PHE A 114 6.05 4.70 -0.43
CA PHE A 114 5.83 3.98 -1.68
C PHE A 114 7.04 4.05 -2.61
N GLN A 115 7.82 5.13 -2.60
CA GLN A 115 9.05 5.20 -3.39
C GLN A 115 10.08 4.18 -2.90
N GLN A 116 10.24 4.06 -1.58
CA GLN A 116 11.11 3.06 -0.97
C GLN A 116 10.63 1.64 -1.27
N VAL A 117 9.32 1.39 -1.14
CA VAL A 117 8.73 0.08 -1.45
C VAL A 117 8.97 -0.30 -2.91
N LYS A 118 8.91 0.64 -3.86
CA LYS A 118 9.17 0.41 -5.30
C LYS A 118 10.65 0.16 -5.62
N ASN A 119 11.58 0.70 -4.84
CA ASN A 119 13.01 0.55 -5.10
C ASN A 119 13.47 -0.91 -4.88
N ALA A 120 13.87 -1.61 -5.96
CA ALA A 120 14.28 -3.02 -5.88
C ALA A 120 15.59 -3.24 -5.08
N SER A 121 16.40 -2.19 -4.97
CA SER A 121 17.67 -2.14 -4.24
C SER A 121 17.50 -1.68 -2.79
N HIS A 122 16.26 -1.48 -2.32
CA HIS A 122 15.99 -1.11 -0.94
C HIS A 122 16.54 -2.18 0.02
N GLY A 123 17.09 -1.72 1.16
CA GLY A 123 17.73 -2.60 2.16
C GLY A 123 16.82 -3.72 2.66
N CYS A 124 15.50 -3.49 2.73
CA CYS A 124 14.49 -4.48 3.07
C CYS A 124 14.55 -5.75 2.17
N TYR A 125 15.10 -5.66 0.94
CA TYR A 125 15.11 -6.76 -0.04
C TYR A 125 16.46 -7.46 -0.25
N ARG A 126 17.55 -6.96 0.35
CA ARG A 126 18.93 -7.35 0.00
C ARG A 126 19.22 -8.84 0.24
N ASN A 127 18.63 -9.42 1.28
CA ASN A 127 18.92 -10.79 1.73
C ASN A 127 17.69 -11.72 1.64
N GLN A 128 16.73 -11.40 0.77
CA GLN A 128 15.50 -12.17 0.64
C GLN A 128 15.49 -12.98 -0.66
N GLN A 129 15.26 -14.29 -0.53
CA GLN A 129 15.01 -15.18 -1.65
C GLN A 129 13.49 -15.35 -1.86
N GLY A 130 13.05 -15.42 -3.11
CA GLY A 130 11.62 -15.55 -3.45
C GLY A 130 10.85 -14.23 -3.32
N LEU A 131 9.71 -14.28 -2.62
CA LEU A 131 8.81 -13.14 -2.44
C LEU A 131 9.41 -12.08 -1.51
N LYS A 132 9.74 -10.93 -2.10
CA LYS A 132 10.29 -9.77 -1.40
C LYS A 132 9.27 -9.19 -0.42
N SER A 133 9.65 -9.01 0.84
CA SER A 133 8.85 -8.44 1.91
C SER A 133 9.50 -7.16 2.46
N CYS A 134 8.70 -6.09 2.61
CA CYS A 134 9.12 -4.82 3.16
C CYS A 134 8.56 -4.63 4.57
N TYR A 135 9.45 -4.32 5.51
CA TYR A 135 9.17 -4.00 6.91
C TYR A 135 9.50 -2.54 7.25
N CYS A 136 9.77 -1.75 6.22
CA CYS A 136 10.24 -0.38 6.35
C CYS A 136 9.01 0.57 6.38
N TYR A 137 8.37 0.68 7.54
CA TYR A 137 7.16 1.47 7.78
C TYR A 137 7.27 2.39 9.00
N LYS A 138 6.32 3.30 9.13
CA LYS A 138 6.06 4.11 10.32
C LYS A 138 4.73 3.68 10.94
N ILE A 139 4.68 3.62 12.26
CA ILE A 139 3.45 3.34 13.01
C ILE A 139 2.90 4.64 13.57
N VAL A 140 1.61 4.85 13.35
CA VAL A 140 0.81 5.85 14.06
C VAL A 140 -0.10 5.11 15.04
N LEU A 141 0.17 5.27 16.33
CA LEU A 141 -0.55 4.62 17.42
C LEU A 141 -1.81 5.41 17.81
N LYS A 142 -2.87 4.69 18.15
CA LYS A 142 -4.04 5.19 18.88
C LYS A 142 -4.28 4.38 20.16
N ASP A 143 -5.01 4.99 21.09
CA ASP A 143 -5.40 4.35 22.35
C ASP A 143 -6.49 3.28 22.13
N GLU A 144 -7.26 3.43 21.06
CA GLU A 144 -8.36 2.55 20.68
C GLU A 144 -8.08 1.88 19.32
N SER A 145 -8.84 0.82 19.03
CA SER A 145 -8.82 0.21 17.70
C SER A 145 -9.27 1.22 16.65
N ILE A 146 -8.51 1.31 15.57
CA ILE A 146 -8.77 2.18 14.46
C ILE A 146 -9.78 1.50 13.55
N VAL A 147 -10.79 2.25 13.12
CA VAL A 147 -11.82 1.78 12.19
C VAL A 147 -11.31 1.95 10.75
N GLU A 148 -10.71 3.10 10.44
CA GLU A 148 -10.18 3.38 9.12
C GLU A 148 -9.07 4.43 9.18
N SER A 149 -8.08 4.27 8.29
CA SER A 149 -7.02 5.25 8.06
C SER A 149 -6.90 5.56 6.58
N ARG A 150 -6.95 6.85 6.22
CA ARG A 150 -6.91 7.30 4.83
C ARG A 150 -6.26 8.66 4.72
N PHE A 151 -5.54 8.89 3.64
CA PHE A 151 -5.00 10.23 3.33
C PHE A 151 -6.13 11.18 2.93
N MET A 152 -6.05 12.41 3.41
CA MET A 152 -6.99 13.46 3.03
C MET A 152 -6.86 13.78 1.54
N HIS A 153 -7.98 13.98 0.86
CA HIS A 153 -7.96 14.42 -0.53
C HIS A 153 -7.44 15.87 -0.62
N ASP A 154 -6.57 16.16 -1.59
CA ASP A 154 -5.91 17.47 -1.79
C ASP A 154 -6.88 18.67 -1.74
N LYS A 155 -8.06 18.55 -2.35
CA LYS A 155 -9.17 19.54 -2.27
C LYS A 155 -9.49 20.02 -0.84
N TYR A 156 -9.31 19.17 0.17
CA TYR A 156 -9.59 19.48 1.56
C TYR A 156 -8.31 19.65 2.40
N ALA A 157 -7.15 19.28 1.86
CA ALA A 157 -5.88 19.65 2.46
C ALA A 157 -5.71 21.17 2.29
N GLY A 158 -5.40 21.88 3.37
CA GLY A 158 -5.09 23.30 3.28
C GLY A 158 -3.99 23.54 2.24
N SER A 159 -4.11 24.62 1.45
CA SER A 159 -3.19 24.96 0.35
C SER A 159 -1.71 24.99 0.73
N ASP A 160 -1.42 25.15 2.02
CA ASP A 160 -0.09 25.42 2.56
C ASP A 160 0.64 24.14 3.04
N LEU A 161 0.00 22.97 2.95
CA LEU A 161 0.61 21.71 3.38
C LEU A 161 1.41 21.04 2.24
N PRO A 162 2.69 20.68 2.47
CA PRO A 162 3.52 20.02 1.45
C PRO A 162 3.07 18.57 1.15
N GLU A 163 2.27 18.00 2.04
CA GLU A 163 1.72 16.64 1.94
C GLU A 163 0.33 16.57 2.58
N ALA A 164 -0.56 15.79 1.96
CA ALA A 164 -1.88 15.50 2.51
C ALA A 164 -1.75 14.81 3.88
N PRO A 165 -2.46 15.30 4.92
CA PRO A 165 -2.42 14.66 6.23
C PRO A 165 -3.10 13.28 6.20
N LEU A 166 -2.64 12.41 7.10
CA LEU A 166 -3.30 11.14 7.37
C LEU A 166 -4.50 11.37 8.30
N ILE A 167 -5.68 10.97 7.86
CA ILE A 167 -6.89 10.96 8.67
C ILE A 167 -7.02 9.57 9.30
N VAL A 168 -7.22 9.54 10.62
CA VAL A 168 -7.39 8.32 11.40
C VAL A 168 -8.69 8.42 12.17
N ALA A 169 -9.61 7.47 11.92
CA ALA A 169 -10.89 7.36 12.60
C ALA A 169 -10.89 6.20 13.60
N THR A 170 -11.25 6.48 14.84
CA THR A 170 -11.61 5.50 15.87
C THR A 170 -13.12 5.59 16.12
N PRO A 171 -13.74 4.64 16.86
CA PRO A 171 -15.18 4.69 17.14
C PRO A 171 -15.64 6.01 17.78
N LEU A 172 -14.77 6.66 18.58
CA LEU A 172 -15.10 7.87 19.32
C LEU A 172 -14.56 9.16 18.70
N LYS A 173 -13.55 9.08 17.82
CA LYS A 173 -12.83 10.28 17.38
C LYS A 173 -12.24 10.15 15.99
N VAL A 174 -12.31 11.25 15.23
CA VAL A 174 -11.53 11.44 14.00
C VAL A 174 -10.38 12.40 14.28
N SER A 175 -9.19 12.09 13.79
CA SER A 175 -7.99 12.90 13.95
C SER A 175 -7.24 13.06 12.64
N SER A 176 -6.60 14.21 12.45
CA SER A 176 -5.73 14.51 11.31
C SER A 176 -4.29 14.59 11.79
N ILE A 177 -3.38 13.93 11.09
CA ILE A 177 -1.98 13.76 11.48
C ILE A 177 -1.10 14.10 10.30
N SER A 178 -0.21 15.08 10.46
CA SER A 178 0.81 15.35 9.46
C SER A 178 1.92 14.33 9.55
N LEU A 179 2.34 13.77 8.42
CA LEU A 179 3.51 12.89 8.33
C LEU A 179 4.83 13.68 8.15
N SER A 180 4.75 15.00 8.05
CA SER A 180 5.91 15.89 7.95
C SER A 180 6.67 15.94 9.28
N GLY A 181 7.72 15.11 9.40
CA GLY A 181 8.74 15.25 10.44
C GLY A 181 8.49 14.47 11.74
N SER A 182 8.94 13.22 11.77
CA SER A 182 9.59 12.67 12.96
C SER A 182 10.78 11.85 12.47
N GLY A 183 11.84 12.57 12.13
CA GLY A 183 13.19 12.03 12.01
C GLY A 183 13.96 12.53 13.22
N ARG A 184 13.94 11.73 14.29
CA ARG A 184 15.04 11.60 15.25
C ARG A 184 15.17 10.11 15.56
#